data_AF-A0A7X3X2H9-F1
#
_entry.id   AF-A0A7X3X2H9-F1
#
_cell.length_a   1.000
_cell.length_b   1.000
_cell.length_c   1.000
_cell.angle_alpha   90.00
_cell.angle_beta   90.00
_cell.angle_gamma   90.00
#
_symmetry.space_group_name_H-M   'P 1'
#
loop_
_entity.id
_entity.type
_entity.pdbx_description
1 polymer ?
#
loop_
_entity_poly.entity_id
_entity_poly.type
_entity_poly.pdbx_seq_one_letter_code
_entity_poly.pdbx_strand_id
1 'polypeptide(L)'
;MTAARRLLRGRRVSVAGVRRLDEGDPARVAVLVPAAGVGERMGGARKPFLEVAGRSVLDWALAGFLERDDVVEVVVALGGGGDPG
;
A
#
# COMPACT_ATOMS: atom_id res chain seq x y z
N MET A 1 -6.88 -5.54 18.51
CA MET A 1 -7.13 -5.61 17.05
C MET A 1 -5.89 -6.16 16.36
N THR A 2 -5.96 -7.39 15.87
CA THR A 2 -4.82 -8.17 15.37
C THR A 2 -4.63 -7.94 13.86
N ALA A 3 -3.51 -7.35 13.44
CA ALA A 3 -3.17 -7.21 12.03
C ALA A 3 -2.63 -8.54 11.48
N ALA A 4 -3.31 -9.11 10.48
CA ALA A 4 -2.89 -10.32 9.81
C ALA A 4 -1.58 -10.07 9.04
N ARG A 5 -0.53 -10.83 9.39
CA ARG A 5 0.79 -10.79 8.73
C ARG A 5 0.82 -11.88 7.67
N ARG A 6 1.04 -11.53 6.41
CA ARG A 6 1.28 -12.50 5.34
C ARG A 6 2.63 -12.22 4.69
N LEU A 7 3.52 -13.22 4.68
CA LEU A 7 4.77 -13.19 3.94
C LEU A 7 4.48 -13.53 2.47
N LEU A 8 4.90 -12.66 1.56
CA LEU A 8 5.02 -12.98 0.14
C LEU A 8 6.50 -12.90 -0.24
N ARG A 9 7.10 -14.05 -0.59
CA ARG A 9 8.45 -14.18 -1.18
C ARG A 9 9.59 -13.42 -0.45
N GLY A 10 9.73 -13.64 0.86
CA GLY A 10 10.86 -13.08 1.64
C GLY A 10 10.78 -11.57 1.93
N ARG A 11 9.75 -10.87 1.43
CA ARG A 11 9.51 -9.45 1.73
C ARG A 11 8.33 -9.33 2.72
N ARG A 12 8.60 -8.69 3.86
CA ARG A 12 7.65 -8.48 4.95
C ARG A 12 6.76 -7.27 4.62
N VAL A 13 5.45 -7.43 4.74
CA VAL A 13 4.48 -6.34 4.69
C VAL A 13 3.91 -6.15 6.09
N SER A 14 4.11 -4.97 6.69
CA SER A 14 3.55 -4.59 8.00
C SER A 14 2.54 -3.46 7.85
N VAL A 15 1.38 -3.62 8.49
CA VAL A 15 0.44 -2.52 8.73
C VAL A 15 0.73 -1.95 10.12
N ALA A 16 1.01 -0.64 10.16
CA ALA A 16 1.24 0.24 11.32
C ALA A 16 2.63 0.17 12.01
N GLY A 17 3.37 1.29 11.91
CA GLY A 17 4.59 1.63 12.66
C GLY A 17 5.77 1.98 11.75
N VAL A 18 6.17 3.26 11.71
CA VAL A 18 7.36 3.75 10.96
C VAL A 18 8.62 3.22 11.66
N ARG A 19 9.50 2.54 10.92
CA ARG A 19 10.85 2.18 11.39
C ARG A 19 11.88 3.06 10.68
N ARG A 20 12.95 3.43 11.40
CA ARG A 20 14.14 3.99 10.74
C ARG A 20 14.80 2.89 9.89
N LEU A 21 15.14 3.24 8.66
CA LEU A 21 16.04 2.43 7.84
C LEU A 21 17.46 2.64 8.38
N ASP A 22 18.26 1.58 8.46
CA ASP A 22 19.63 1.65 8.98
C ASP A 22 20.45 2.66 8.15
N GLU A 23 21.08 3.62 8.84
CA GLU A 23 21.81 4.72 8.23
C GLU A 23 23.20 4.20 7.82
N GLY A 24 23.35 3.79 6.54
CA GLY A 24 24.62 3.30 6.02
C GLY A 24 24.57 2.48 4.72
N ASP A 25 23.40 2.01 4.28
CA ASP A 25 23.24 1.29 3.00
C ASP A 25 22.77 2.24 1.89
N PRO A 26 23.22 2.11 0.62
CA PRO A 26 22.89 3.05 -0.46
C PRO A 26 21.38 3.32 -0.52
N ALA A 27 21.04 4.62 -0.51
CA ALA A 27 19.72 5.24 -0.57
C ALA A 27 18.49 4.29 -0.57
N ARG A 28 18.28 3.54 0.53
CA ARG A 28 17.08 2.72 0.70
C ARG A 28 15.86 3.61 0.90
N VAL A 29 14.76 3.26 0.25
CA VAL A 29 13.51 4.02 0.25
C VAL A 29 12.38 3.18 0.84
N ALA A 30 11.59 3.77 1.73
CA ALA A 30 10.29 3.25 2.13
C ALA A 30 9.18 4.09 1.49
N VAL A 31 8.15 3.43 0.98
CA VAL A 31 7.01 4.07 0.30
C VAL A 31 5.76 3.97 1.18
N LEU A 32 5.15 5.11 1.49
CA LEU A 32 3.90 5.19 2.24
C LEU A 32 2.78 5.62 1.29
N VAL A 33 1.79 4.76 1.08
CA VAL A 33 0.66 5.01 0.17
C VAL A 33 -0.62 5.21 0.99
N PRO A 34 -1.11 6.45 1.15
CA PRO A 34 -2.42 6.69 1.74
C PRO A 34 -3.53 6.32 0.74
N ALA A 35 -4.19 5.19 0.98
CA ALA A 35 -5.29 4.66 0.18
C ALA A 35 -6.59 4.55 1.01
N ALA A 36 -6.72 5.40 2.05
CA ALA A 36 -7.85 5.40 2.96
C ALA A 36 -9.00 6.32 2.54
N GLY A 37 -8.90 6.96 1.37
CA GLY A 37 -9.94 7.85 0.86
C GLY A 37 -11.24 7.12 0.52
N VAL A 38 -12.37 7.70 0.93
CA VAL A 38 -13.72 7.17 0.72
C VAL A 38 -14.24 7.31 -0.71
N GLY A 39 -13.58 8.12 -1.55
CA GLY A 39 -13.95 8.25 -2.96
C GLY A 39 -15.28 8.97 -3.22
N GLU A 40 -15.66 9.93 -2.37
CA GLU A 40 -16.89 10.73 -2.51
C GLU A 40 -17.10 11.28 -3.93
N ARG A 41 -16.05 11.87 -4.52
CA ARG A 41 -16.09 12.41 -5.89
C ARG A 41 -16.11 11.34 -7.00
N MET A 42 -15.93 10.07 -6.65
CA MET A 42 -16.05 8.92 -7.53
C MET A 42 -17.39 8.18 -7.30
N GLY A 43 -18.43 8.90 -6.85
CA GLY A 43 -19.73 8.31 -6.56
C GLY A 43 -19.74 7.40 -5.33
N GLY A 44 -18.84 7.64 -4.38
CA GLY A 44 -18.68 6.80 -3.18
C GLY A 44 -17.95 5.48 -3.43
N ALA A 45 -17.51 5.21 -4.65
CA ALA A 45 -16.69 4.06 -4.95
C ALA A 45 -15.28 4.24 -4.36
N ARG A 46 -14.77 3.21 -3.69
CA ARG A 46 -13.42 3.22 -3.12
C ARG A 46 -12.38 3.23 -4.25
N LYS A 47 -11.92 4.43 -4.63
CA LYS A 47 -10.99 4.68 -5.75
C LYS A 47 -9.82 3.68 -5.84
N PRO A 48 -9.11 3.31 -4.75
CA PRO A 48 -7.97 2.40 -4.86
C PRO A 48 -8.32 1.04 -5.49
N PHE A 49 -9.56 0.59 -5.35
CA PHE A 49 -10.02 -0.71 -5.85
C PHE A 49 -10.77 -0.63 -7.18
N LEU A 50 -10.98 0.56 -7.73
CA LEU A 50 -11.56 0.69 -9.07
C LEU A 50 -10.61 0.10 -10.09
N GLU A 51 -11.15 -0.67 -11.03
CA GLU A 51 -10.36 -1.26 -12.11
C GLU A 51 -10.23 -0.30 -13.29
N VAL A 52 -9.01 -0.20 -13.81
CA VAL A 52 -8.66 0.51 -15.04
C VAL A 52 -7.83 -0.44 -15.87
N ALA A 53 -8.29 -0.76 -17.08
CA ALA A 53 -7.62 -1.71 -17.98
C ALA A 53 -7.30 -3.07 -17.30
N GLY A 54 -8.23 -3.58 -16.48
CA GLY A 54 -8.12 -4.89 -15.83
C GLY A 54 -7.15 -4.96 -14.64
N ARG A 55 -6.68 -3.81 -14.12
CA ARG A 55 -5.91 -3.73 -12.87
C ARG A 55 -6.49 -2.65 -11.97
N SER A 56 -6.39 -2.81 -10.65
CA SER A 56 -6.87 -1.78 -9.74
C SER A 56 -6.02 -0.51 -9.86
N VAL A 57 -6.61 0.65 -9.58
CA VAL A 57 -5.86 1.92 -9.48
C VAL A 57 -4.70 1.81 -8.48
N LEU A 58 -4.87 1.05 -7.39
CA LEU A 58 -3.80 0.79 -6.44
C LEU A 58 -2.67 -0.03 -7.07
N ASP A 59 -2.97 -1.09 -7.83
CA ASP A 59 -1.94 -1.88 -8.51
C ASP A 59 -1.13 -1.04 -9.50
N TRP A 60 -1.80 -0.15 -10.23
CA TRP A 60 -1.13 0.80 -11.12
C TRP A 60 -0.20 1.74 -10.35
N ALA A 61 -0.65 2.27 -9.22
CA ALA A 61 0.15 3.15 -8.38
C ALA A 61 1.36 2.45 -7.75
N LEU A 62 1.25 1.16 -7.44
CA LEU A 62 2.29 0.37 -6.79
C LEU A 62 3.32 -0.21 -7.76
N ALA A 63 2.95 -0.44 -9.03
CA ALA A 63 3.78 -1.18 -9.99
C ALA A 63 5.22 -0.66 -10.07
N GLY A 64 5.41 0.64 -10.30
CA GLY A 64 6.74 1.23 -10.45
C GLY A 64 7.59 1.20 -9.17
N PHE A 65 6.98 1.16 -7.98
CA PHE A 65 7.73 1.04 -6.73
C PHE A 65 8.16 -0.40 -6.47
N LEU A 66 7.34 -1.38 -6.86
CA LEU A 66 7.63 -2.80 -6.64
C LEU A 66 8.72 -3.36 -7.56
N GLU A 67 9.02 -2.66 -8.65
CA GLU A 67 10.08 -2.99 -9.61
C GLU A 67 11.46 -2.45 -9.20
N ARG A 68 11.51 -1.58 -8.17
CA ARG A 68 12.74 -0.92 -7.73
C ARG A 68 13.44 -1.70 -6.61
N ASP A 69 14.72 -1.97 -6.80
CA ASP A 69 15.53 -2.70 -5.82
C ASP A 69 15.87 -1.86 -4.57
N ASP A 70 15.85 -0.53 -4.68
CA ASP A 70 16.07 0.38 -3.55
C ASP A 70 14.81 0.62 -2.70
N VAL A 71 13.64 0.17 -3.16
CA VAL A 71 12.40 0.20 -2.39
C VAL A 71 12.33 -1.03 -1.50
N VAL A 72 12.58 -0.83 -0.20
CA VAL A 72 12.70 -1.93 0.77
C VAL A 72 11.42 -2.19 1.55
N GLU A 73 10.50 -1.21 1.58
CA GLU A 73 9.21 -1.35 2.25
C GLU A 73 8.14 -0.53 1.52
N VAL A 74 6.94 -1.11 1.38
CA VAL A 74 5.74 -0.41 0.92
C VAL A 74 4.65 -0.63 1.94
N VAL A 75 4.13 0.46 2.51
CA VAL A 75 3.03 0.45 3.47
C VAL A 75 1.83 1.13 2.84
N VAL A 76 0.71 0.42 2.79
CA VAL A 76 -0.55 0.95 2.28
C VAL A 76 -1.51 1.14 3.46
N ALA A 77 -1.94 2.38 3.70
CA ALA A 77 -2.97 2.68 4.68
C ALA A 77 -4.34 2.62 4.02
N LEU A 78 -5.17 1.67 4.43
CA LEU A 78 -6.54 1.51 3.94
C LEU A 78 -7.55 2.05 4.96
N GLY A 79 -8.67 2.58 4.48
CA GLY A 79 -9.77 3.02 5.32
C GLY A 79 -10.48 1.80 5.90
N GLY A 80 -10.89 1.88 7.18
CA GLY A 80 -11.69 0.83 7.80
C GLY A 80 -12.98 0.61 7.00
N GLY A 81 -13.23 -0.63 6.58
CA GLY A 81 -14.45 -0.95 5.85
C GLY A 81 -15.67 -0.82 6.78
N GLY A 82 -16.61 0.03 6.43
CA GLY A 82 -18.01 -0.23 6.76
C GLY A 82 -18.52 -1.39 5.90
N ASP A 83 -19.36 -2.24 6.50
CA ASP A 83 -20.16 -3.28 5.83
C ASP A 83 -20.98 -2.64 4.70
N PRO A 84 -21.00 -3.18 3.48
CA PRO A 84 -21.96 -2.77 2.47
C PRO A 84 -23.30 -3.37 2.87
N GLY A 85 -24.13 -2.59 3.55
CA GLY A 85 -25.54 -2.93 3.76
C GLY A 85 -26.28 -3.20 2.46
#